data_AF-A0A3B3Z9A5-F1
#
_entry.id   AF-A0A3B3Z9A5-F1
#
_cell.length_a   1.000
_cell.length_b   1.000
_cell.length_c   1.000
_cell.angle_alpha   90.00
_cell.angle_beta   90.00
_cell.angle_gamma   90.00
#
_symmetry.space_group_name_H-M   'P 1'
#
loop_
_entity.id
_entity.type
_entity.pdbx_description
1 polymer ?
#
loop_
_entity_poly.entity_id
_entity_poly.type
_entity_poly.pdbx_seq_one_letter_code
_entity_poly.pdbx_strand_id
1 'polypeptide(L)'
;LLKQVEVNAPGESAEQREEMEVAMQQVCANIMEYCQTLLLQSSSQAQFSICLFSPSGSEPAGRDGGRSDLTSSMPPMSYSRAPSLGLVLFLNTAADFFRFHQSHRQSLSKLQSLDQLPPEELKELCQGLVAGPGAVEKTSSVQRSQLAKKRLVQLINNRAKLLALCSYIIETCLFVLWRHLEYYLLHCTPTDPKDSLMVGASPYSGLQSSGSRGLSRVSQSDLDLLKGDMAAGFGEALQRRLLEVEGLYSQVRSRYTFIQALVRRIRGLVRQTKS
;
A
#
# COMPACT_ATOMS: atom_id res chain seq x y z
N LEU A 1 -42.43 -15.61 -7.13
CA LEU A 1 -41.36 -15.08 -8.01
C LEU A 1 -40.04 -15.16 -7.26
N LEU A 2 -39.27 -16.19 -7.61
CA LEU A 2 -37.81 -16.39 -7.44
C LEU A 2 -37.11 -15.86 -6.18
N LYS A 3 -36.95 -16.75 -5.20
CA LYS A 3 -35.73 -16.80 -4.36
C LYS A 3 -34.59 -17.30 -5.24
N GLN A 4 -33.71 -16.41 -5.71
CA GLN A 4 -32.38 -16.82 -6.14
C GLN A 4 -31.57 -17.14 -4.90
N VAL A 5 -31.55 -18.42 -4.53
CA VAL A 5 -30.45 -18.98 -3.75
C VAL A 5 -29.34 -19.22 -4.76
N GLU A 6 -28.46 -18.23 -4.93
CA GLU A 6 -27.15 -18.48 -5.54
C GLU A 6 -26.38 -19.39 -4.58
N VAL A 7 -26.51 -20.70 -4.79
CA VAL A 7 -25.54 -21.68 -4.27
C VAL A 7 -24.29 -21.49 -5.12
N ASN A 8 -23.50 -20.45 -4.82
CA ASN A 8 -22.20 -20.28 -5.45
C ASN A 8 -21.37 -21.52 -5.12
N ALA A 9 -20.82 -22.17 -6.16
CA ALA A 9 -19.97 -23.32 -5.95
C ALA A 9 -18.75 -22.88 -5.11
N PRO A 10 -18.23 -23.70 -4.18
CA PRO A 10 -17.08 -23.34 -3.36
C PRO A 10 -15.84 -22.93 -4.18
N GLY A 11 -15.75 -23.39 -5.44
CA GLY A 11 -14.75 -22.95 -6.43
C GLY A 11 -14.88 -21.50 -6.90
N GLU A 12 -16.11 -21.05 -7.19
CA GLU A 12 -16.38 -19.68 -7.65
C GLU A 12 -16.07 -18.67 -6.55
N SER A 13 -16.31 -19.02 -5.29
CA SER A 13 -15.98 -18.16 -4.14
C SER A 13 -14.47 -17.98 -3.95
N ALA A 14 -13.67 -19.02 -4.21
CA ALA A 14 -12.21 -18.95 -4.07
C ALA A 14 -11.56 -18.12 -5.20
N GLU A 15 -12.01 -18.32 -6.45
CA GLU A 15 -11.56 -17.53 -7.59
C GLU A 15 -11.98 -16.06 -7.47
N GLN A 16 -13.23 -15.80 -7.07
CA GLN A 16 -13.72 -14.43 -6.84
C GLN A 16 -12.93 -13.72 -5.73
N ARG A 17 -12.53 -14.44 -4.68
CA ARG A 17 -11.68 -13.88 -3.61
C ARG A 17 -10.29 -13.51 -4.12
N GLU A 18 -9.70 -14.36 -4.97
CA GLU A 18 -8.40 -14.10 -5.61
C GLU A 18 -8.47 -12.91 -6.55
N GLU A 19 -9.54 -12.78 -7.34
CA GLU A 19 -9.76 -11.62 -8.22
C GLU A 19 -9.98 -10.33 -7.42
N MET A 20 -10.76 -10.40 -6.33
CA MET A 20 -10.98 -9.26 -5.43
C MET A 20 -9.65 -8.79 -4.81
N GLU A 21 -8.77 -9.71 -4.42
CA GLU A 21 -7.44 -9.39 -3.88
C GLU A 21 -6.59 -8.62 -4.91
N VAL A 22 -6.61 -9.02 -6.19
CA VAL A 22 -5.94 -8.27 -7.27
C VAL A 22 -6.58 -6.90 -7.47
N ALA A 23 -7.91 -6.83 -7.50
CA ALA A 23 -8.62 -5.58 -7.71
C ALA A 23 -8.30 -4.56 -6.60
N MET A 24 -8.26 -5.00 -5.33
CA MET A 24 -7.87 -4.13 -4.21
C MET A 24 -6.45 -3.59 -4.37
N GLN A 25 -5.49 -4.44 -4.73
CA GLN A 25 -4.11 -3.99 -4.96
C GLN A 25 -4.02 -3.04 -6.16
N GLN A 26 -4.80 -3.26 -7.21
CA GLN A 26 -4.85 -2.35 -8.35
C GLN A 26 -5.44 -0.98 -7.98
N VAL A 27 -6.46 -0.93 -7.13
CA VAL A 27 -7.01 0.33 -6.61
C VAL A 27 -5.95 1.08 -5.81
N CYS A 28 -5.23 0.41 -4.91
CA CYS A 28 -4.13 1.01 -4.17
C CYS A 28 -3.02 1.54 -5.10
N ALA A 29 -2.62 0.74 -6.09
CA ALA A 29 -1.63 1.14 -7.09
C ALA A 29 -2.06 2.40 -7.85
N ASN A 30 -3.30 2.44 -8.34
CA ASN A 30 -3.82 3.56 -9.12
C ASN A 30 -3.93 4.85 -8.27
N ILE A 31 -4.38 4.74 -7.01
CA ILE A 31 -4.46 5.90 -6.11
C ILE A 31 -3.06 6.48 -5.86
N MET A 32 -2.08 5.61 -5.55
CA MET A 32 -0.71 6.06 -5.28
C MET A 32 -0.03 6.62 -6.53
N GLU A 33 -0.27 6.02 -7.70
CA GLU A 33 0.19 6.53 -9.00
C GLU A 33 -0.38 7.92 -9.30
N TYR A 34 -1.66 8.12 -9.01
CA TYR A 34 -2.29 9.43 -9.13
C TYR A 34 -1.63 10.46 -8.21
N CYS A 35 -1.37 10.11 -6.94
CA CYS A 35 -0.63 10.97 -6.02
C CYS A 35 0.77 11.31 -6.55
N GLN A 36 1.52 10.32 -7.06
CA GLN A 36 2.83 10.55 -7.66
C GLN A 36 2.74 11.48 -8.88
N THR A 37 1.76 11.28 -9.75
CA THR A 37 1.55 12.09 -10.95
C THR A 37 1.29 13.54 -10.58
N LEU A 38 0.41 13.79 -9.60
CA LEU A 38 0.12 15.15 -9.14
C LEU A 38 1.36 15.84 -8.55
N LEU A 39 2.19 15.10 -7.79
CA LEU A 39 3.46 15.63 -7.28
C LEU A 39 4.43 15.99 -8.41
N LEU A 40 4.61 15.11 -9.40
CA LEU A 40 5.50 15.34 -10.53
C LEU A 40 5.03 16.50 -11.42
N GLN A 41 3.71 16.66 -11.60
CA GLN A 41 3.13 17.76 -12.39
C GLN A 41 3.21 19.10 -11.67
N SER A 42 3.21 19.12 -10.34
CA SER A 42 3.23 20.37 -9.58
C SER A 42 4.54 21.15 -9.73
N SER A 43 5.67 20.50 -9.48
CA SER A 43 7.00 21.07 -9.66
C SER A 43 8.08 20.01 -9.53
N SER A 44 9.17 20.19 -10.29
CA SER A 44 10.41 19.42 -10.08
C SER A 44 11.11 19.80 -8.78
N GLN A 45 10.90 21.01 -8.27
CA GLN A 45 11.48 21.52 -7.03
C GLN A 45 10.53 21.29 -5.85
N ALA A 46 11.04 20.70 -4.76
CA ALA A 46 10.22 20.37 -3.59
C ALA A 46 9.56 21.61 -2.96
N GLN A 47 10.20 22.78 -3.04
CA GLN A 47 9.70 24.07 -2.53
C GLN A 47 8.34 24.49 -3.11
N PHE A 48 8.00 24.03 -4.31
CA PHE A 48 6.75 24.34 -5.01
C PHE A 48 5.86 23.10 -5.19
N SER A 49 6.15 22.02 -4.45
CA SER A 49 5.35 20.80 -4.51
C SER A 49 4.00 21.04 -3.85
N ILE A 50 2.94 20.56 -4.48
CA ILE A 50 1.64 20.46 -3.80
C ILE A 50 1.77 19.52 -2.60
N CYS A 51 0.98 19.78 -1.55
CA CYS A 51 0.90 18.92 -0.37
C CYS A 51 -0.39 18.10 -0.41
N LEU A 52 -0.25 16.79 -0.58
CA LEU A 52 -1.40 15.87 -0.64
C LEU A 52 -1.74 15.27 0.73
N PHE A 53 -0.73 15.18 1.61
CA PHE A 53 -0.84 14.57 2.94
C PHE A 53 -0.41 15.56 4.01
N SER A 54 -1.11 15.59 5.14
CA SER A 54 -0.74 16.40 6.29
C SER A 54 0.54 15.88 6.98
N PRO A 55 1.31 16.77 7.64
CA PRO A 55 2.58 16.43 8.29
C PRO A 55 2.35 15.70 9.62
N SER A 56 1.74 14.52 9.56
CA SER A 56 1.49 13.65 10.71
C SER A 56 1.90 12.22 10.36
N GLY A 57 2.70 11.58 11.21
CA GLY A 57 3.04 10.17 11.04
C GLY A 57 2.08 9.22 11.75
N SER A 58 1.16 9.74 12.57
CA SER A 58 0.09 8.96 13.18
C SER A 58 -0.97 8.50 12.16
N GLU A 59 -1.47 7.29 12.36
CA GLU A 59 -2.65 6.76 11.67
C GLU A 59 -3.87 7.65 12.00
N PRO A 60 -4.82 7.88 11.08
CA PRO A 60 -6.16 8.29 11.50
C PRO A 60 -6.72 7.21 12.43
N ALA A 61 -6.68 7.48 13.74
CA ALA A 61 -7.18 6.60 14.78
C ALA A 61 -8.54 5.99 14.40
N GLY A 62 -8.56 4.68 14.19
CA GLY A 62 -9.79 3.96 13.86
C GLY A 62 -9.78 2.45 14.13
N ARG A 63 -8.70 1.87 14.66
CA ARG A 63 -8.66 0.43 14.95
C ARG A 63 -7.68 0.07 16.07
N ASP A 64 -8.14 0.23 17.30
CA ASP A 64 -8.20 -0.84 18.32
C ASP A 64 -8.16 -0.27 19.75
N GLY A 65 -9.16 -0.64 20.55
CA GLY A 65 -9.04 -0.63 22.01
C GLY A 65 -10.27 -0.17 22.80
N GLY A 66 -11.20 -1.10 23.07
CA GLY A 66 -12.06 -1.01 24.25
C GLY A 66 -13.56 -1.07 23.98
N ARG A 67 -14.18 -2.15 24.47
CA ARG A 67 -15.61 -2.17 24.81
C ARG A 67 -15.85 -1.05 25.84
N SER A 68 -16.35 0.10 25.40
CA SER A 68 -17.06 1.03 26.28
C SER A 68 -18.13 1.71 25.46
N ASP A 69 -19.34 1.20 25.71
CA ASP A 69 -20.60 1.93 25.75
C ASP A 69 -21.09 2.66 24.49
N LEU A 70 -22.24 2.16 24.03
CA LEU A 70 -23.12 2.67 22.99
C LEU A 70 -23.76 4.02 23.35
N THR A 71 -22.97 5.02 23.72
CA THR A 71 -23.48 6.37 23.96
C THR A 71 -22.61 7.44 23.30
N SER A 72 -23.20 8.06 22.28
CA SER A 72 -23.07 9.50 21.98
C SER A 72 -21.75 10.01 21.39
N SER A 73 -21.91 10.69 20.25
CA SER A 73 -20.95 11.53 19.54
C SER A 73 -19.87 10.81 18.72
N MET A 74 -20.25 10.41 17.50
CA MET A 74 -19.28 10.51 16.42
C MET A 74 -18.79 11.96 16.37
N PRO A 75 -17.48 12.23 16.46
CA PRO A 75 -16.97 13.56 16.17
C PRO A 75 -17.42 13.94 14.76
N PRO A 76 -17.78 15.19 14.47
CA PRO A 76 -18.09 15.61 13.12
C PRO A 76 -16.88 15.29 12.25
N MET A 77 -17.03 14.31 11.35
CA MET A 77 -16.03 13.98 10.34
C MET A 77 -15.71 15.27 9.60
N SER A 78 -14.54 15.82 9.88
CA SER A 78 -14.04 17.00 9.19
C SER A 78 -13.61 16.54 7.81
N TYR A 79 -14.56 16.48 6.87
CA TYR A 79 -14.37 16.11 5.45
C TYR A 79 -13.38 17.01 4.69
N SER A 80 -12.68 17.92 5.39
CA SER A 80 -11.75 18.89 4.84
C SER A 80 -10.29 18.68 5.28
N ARG A 81 -9.99 17.65 6.08
CA ARG A 81 -8.61 17.38 6.51
C ARG A 81 -7.92 16.43 5.54
N ALA A 82 -6.78 16.87 4.99
CA ALA A 82 -5.93 16.00 4.17
C ALA A 82 -5.45 14.77 4.97
N PRO A 83 -5.38 13.58 4.34
CA PRO A 83 -4.90 12.36 4.99
C PRO A 83 -3.51 12.53 5.57
N SER A 84 -3.15 11.79 6.62
CA SER A 84 -1.82 11.88 7.24
C SER A 84 -0.76 11.16 6.41
N LEU A 85 0.50 11.61 6.48
CA LEU A 85 1.64 10.86 5.92
C LEU A 85 1.80 9.46 6.52
N GLY A 86 1.35 9.27 7.76
CA GLY A 86 1.26 7.95 8.40
C GLY A 86 0.49 6.92 7.57
N LEU A 87 -0.54 7.36 6.82
CA LEU A 87 -1.28 6.48 5.91
C LEU A 87 -0.38 5.91 4.81
N VAL A 88 0.56 6.70 4.27
CA VAL A 88 1.47 6.24 3.21
C VAL A 88 2.44 5.17 3.74
N LEU A 89 2.87 5.29 5.00
CA LEU A 89 3.63 4.25 5.68
C LEU A 89 2.79 2.99 5.93
N PHE A 90 1.54 3.16 6.36
CA PHE A 90 0.62 2.04 6.61
C PHE A 90 0.30 1.26 5.33
N LEU A 91 0.14 1.97 4.21
CA LEU A 91 -0.11 1.37 2.89
C LEU A 91 1.09 0.61 2.32
N ASN A 92 2.22 0.50 3.04
CA ASN A 92 3.30 -0.37 2.59
C ASN A 92 2.82 -1.83 2.59
N THR A 93 2.83 -2.45 1.42
CA THR A 93 2.35 -3.83 1.24
C THR A 93 3.47 -4.86 1.43
N ALA A 94 4.50 -4.56 2.24
CA ALA A 94 5.66 -5.44 2.40
C ALA A 94 5.26 -6.79 3.03
N ALA A 95 4.37 -6.79 4.01
CA ALA A 95 3.87 -8.04 4.62
C ALA A 95 3.11 -8.91 3.59
N ASP A 96 2.25 -8.29 2.78
CA ASP A 96 1.55 -8.96 1.69
C ASP A 96 2.50 -9.47 0.62
N PHE A 97 3.54 -8.70 0.28
CA PHE A 97 4.58 -9.14 -0.65
C PHE A 97 5.22 -10.46 -0.19
N PHE A 98 5.64 -10.57 1.07
CA PHE A 98 6.24 -11.82 1.59
C PHE A 98 5.26 -12.99 1.54
N ARG A 99 3.99 -12.76 1.90
CA ARG A 99 2.93 -13.79 1.80
C ARG A 99 2.74 -14.26 0.36
N PHE A 100 2.65 -13.34 -0.60
CA PHE A 100 2.51 -13.66 -2.02
C PHE A 100 3.75 -14.35 -2.57
N HIS A 101 4.94 -13.94 -2.15
CA HIS A 101 6.20 -14.53 -2.58
C HIS A 101 6.33 -15.97 -2.09
N GLN A 102 6.00 -16.23 -0.83
CA GLN A 102 5.98 -17.58 -0.27
C GLN A 102 4.96 -18.47 -1.00
N SER A 103 3.73 -17.98 -1.20
CA SER A 103 2.69 -18.70 -1.94
C SER A 103 3.11 -18.98 -3.38
N HIS A 104 3.70 -18.01 -4.08
CA HIS A 104 4.24 -18.17 -5.44
C HIS A 104 5.31 -19.28 -5.50
N ARG A 105 6.28 -19.27 -4.57
CA ARG A 105 7.32 -20.31 -4.49
C ARG A 105 6.75 -21.70 -4.22
N GLN A 106 5.76 -21.79 -3.33
CA GLN A 106 5.09 -23.07 -3.04
C GLN A 106 4.37 -23.61 -4.27
N SER A 107 3.57 -22.78 -4.97
CA SER A 107 2.88 -23.21 -6.19
C SER A 107 3.85 -23.59 -7.31
N LEU A 108 4.98 -22.89 -7.44
CA LEU A 108 6.02 -23.21 -8.41
C LEU A 108 6.69 -24.56 -8.10
N SER A 109 7.01 -24.82 -6.83
CA SER A 109 7.53 -26.12 -6.38
C SER A 109 6.54 -27.25 -6.69
N LYS A 110 5.25 -27.06 -6.39
CA LYS A 110 4.21 -28.05 -6.70
C LYS A 110 4.08 -28.31 -8.20
N LEU A 111 4.24 -27.29 -9.03
CA LEU A 111 4.21 -27.43 -10.49
C LEU A 111 5.43 -28.21 -11.01
N GLN A 112 6.61 -28.02 -10.42
CA GLN A 112 7.83 -28.76 -10.78
C GLN A 112 7.75 -30.23 -10.38
N SER A 113 7.11 -30.56 -9.26
CA SER A 113 6.95 -31.92 -8.74
C SER A 113 5.54 -32.48 -8.95
N LEU A 114 4.83 -32.06 -10.01
CA LEU A 114 3.42 -32.39 -10.25
C LEU A 114 3.14 -33.90 -10.21
N ASP A 115 4.02 -34.71 -10.82
CA ASP A 115 3.86 -36.16 -10.91
C ASP A 115 4.08 -36.88 -9.56
N GLN A 116 4.64 -36.18 -8.57
CA GLN A 116 4.91 -36.70 -7.23
C GLN A 116 3.87 -36.22 -6.20
N LEU A 117 2.90 -35.40 -6.60
CA LEU A 117 1.88 -34.91 -5.68
C LEU A 117 0.93 -36.03 -5.26
N PRO A 118 0.52 -36.07 -3.99
CA PRO A 118 -0.46 -37.03 -3.52
C PRO A 118 -1.82 -36.82 -4.19
N PRO A 119 -2.62 -37.88 -4.39
CA PRO A 119 -3.90 -37.79 -5.08
C PRO A 119 -4.89 -36.86 -4.37
N GLU A 120 -4.79 -36.70 -3.06
CA GLU A 120 -5.59 -35.77 -2.25
C GLU A 120 -5.30 -34.32 -2.64
N GLU A 121 -4.02 -33.93 -2.75
CA GLU A 121 -3.64 -32.58 -3.19
C GLU A 121 -4.08 -32.29 -4.63
N LEU A 122 -3.98 -33.29 -5.52
CA LEU A 122 -4.48 -33.17 -6.89
C LEU A 122 -6.01 -32.95 -6.91
N LYS A 123 -6.75 -33.62 -6.02
CA LYS A 123 -8.20 -33.41 -5.87
C LYS A 123 -8.50 -32.00 -5.37
N GLU A 124 -7.79 -31.50 -4.37
CA GLU A 124 -7.95 -30.12 -3.85
C GLU A 124 -7.69 -29.06 -4.92
N LEU A 125 -6.64 -29.21 -5.71
CA LEU A 125 -6.33 -28.29 -6.83
C LEU A 125 -7.43 -28.29 -7.90
N CYS A 126 -8.19 -29.38 -8.03
CA CYS A 126 -9.28 -29.49 -9.00
C CYS A 126 -10.65 -29.09 -8.42
N GLN A 127 -10.81 -29.01 -7.10
CA GLN A 127 -12.10 -28.84 -6.41
C GLN A 127 -12.82 -27.52 -6.70
N GLY A 128 -12.15 -26.55 -7.34
CA GLY A 128 -12.77 -25.31 -7.82
C GLY A 128 -13.00 -25.21 -9.33
N LEU A 129 -12.43 -26.12 -10.14
CA LEU A 129 -12.46 -26.03 -11.60
C LEU A 129 -13.56 -26.87 -12.25
N VAL A 130 -14.15 -27.80 -11.49
CA VAL A 130 -15.16 -28.72 -12.02
C VAL A 130 -16.49 -28.45 -11.33
N ALA A 131 -17.52 -28.16 -12.12
CA ALA A 131 -18.85 -27.90 -11.60
C ALA A 131 -19.53 -29.20 -11.13
N GLY A 132 -20.05 -29.18 -9.90
CA GLY A 132 -20.90 -30.22 -9.35
C GLY A 132 -20.23 -31.12 -8.29
N PRO A 133 -20.98 -31.50 -7.23
CA PRO A 133 -20.45 -32.36 -6.16
C PRO A 133 -20.00 -33.71 -6.71
N GLY A 134 -18.77 -34.11 -6.38
CA GLY A 134 -18.16 -35.38 -6.83
C GLY A 134 -17.69 -35.41 -8.28
N ALA A 135 -17.74 -34.29 -9.02
CA ALA A 135 -17.30 -34.26 -10.41
C ALA A 135 -15.79 -34.51 -10.57
N VAL A 136 -14.98 -34.09 -9.59
CA VAL A 136 -13.54 -34.38 -9.54
C VAL A 136 -13.27 -35.89 -9.40
N GLU A 137 -14.10 -36.63 -8.67
CA GLU A 137 -13.92 -38.08 -8.47
C GLU A 137 -14.14 -38.88 -9.76
N LYS A 138 -14.97 -38.37 -10.66
CA LYS A 138 -15.28 -38.97 -11.98
C LYS A 138 -14.23 -38.67 -13.06
N THR A 139 -13.30 -37.75 -12.81
CA THR A 139 -12.21 -37.43 -13.76
C THR A 139 -11.09 -38.46 -13.70
N SER A 140 -10.52 -38.81 -14.86
CA SER A 140 -9.39 -39.74 -14.91
C SER A 140 -8.14 -39.13 -14.26
N SER A 141 -7.20 -39.97 -13.82
CA SER A 141 -5.95 -39.51 -13.20
C SER A 141 -5.18 -38.53 -14.11
N VAL A 142 -5.11 -38.83 -15.41
CA VAL A 142 -4.45 -37.98 -16.40
C VAL A 142 -5.16 -36.63 -16.54
N GLN A 143 -6.49 -36.62 -16.60
CA GLN A 143 -7.27 -35.37 -16.68
C GLN A 143 -7.13 -34.54 -15.40
N ARG A 144 -7.11 -35.18 -14.23
CA ARG A 144 -6.92 -34.52 -12.94
C ARG A 144 -5.53 -33.87 -12.84
N SER A 145 -4.48 -34.56 -13.27
CA SER A 145 -3.13 -33.97 -13.35
C SER A 145 -3.08 -32.76 -14.29
N GLN A 146 -3.73 -32.85 -15.46
CA GLN A 146 -3.82 -31.72 -16.40
C GLN A 146 -4.60 -30.51 -15.83
N LEU A 147 -5.70 -30.75 -15.12
CA LEU A 147 -6.48 -29.70 -14.43
C LEU A 147 -5.69 -29.06 -13.29
N ALA A 148 -5.03 -29.87 -12.47
CA ALA A 148 -4.15 -29.40 -11.40
C ALA A 148 -3.01 -28.53 -11.94
N LYS A 149 -2.39 -28.94 -13.05
CA LYS A 149 -1.38 -28.15 -13.77
C LYS A 149 -1.92 -26.78 -14.20
N LYS A 150 -3.11 -26.76 -14.82
CA LYS A 150 -3.76 -25.50 -15.24
C LYS A 150 -4.04 -24.59 -14.04
N ARG A 151 -4.58 -25.13 -12.93
CA ARG A 151 -4.82 -24.37 -11.70
C ARG A 151 -3.52 -23.79 -11.13
N LEU A 152 -2.47 -24.60 -11.03
CA LEU A 152 -1.18 -24.13 -10.51
C LEU A 152 -0.59 -23.00 -11.37
N VAL A 153 -0.69 -23.09 -12.70
CA VAL A 153 -0.26 -22.01 -13.59
C VAL A 153 -1.08 -20.73 -13.36
N GLN A 154 -2.39 -20.84 -13.18
CA GLN A 154 -3.26 -19.70 -12.85
C GLN A 154 -2.85 -19.06 -11.51
N LEU A 155 -2.65 -19.86 -10.46
CA LEU A 155 -2.19 -19.40 -9.15
C LEU A 155 -0.83 -18.70 -9.23
N ILE A 156 0.14 -19.28 -9.93
CA ILE A 156 1.47 -18.69 -10.14
C ILE A 156 1.35 -17.34 -10.83
N ASN A 157 0.61 -17.26 -11.93
CA ASN A 157 0.40 -16.02 -12.67
C ASN A 157 -0.31 -14.96 -11.82
N ASN A 158 -1.30 -15.37 -11.03
CA ASN A 158 -2.02 -14.47 -10.14
C ASN A 158 -1.10 -13.90 -9.05
N ARG A 159 -0.31 -14.75 -8.39
CA ARG A 159 0.66 -14.31 -7.38
C ARG A 159 1.75 -13.43 -7.99
N ALA A 160 2.20 -13.71 -9.21
CA ALA A 160 3.16 -12.86 -9.92
C ALA A 160 2.61 -11.46 -10.21
N LYS A 161 1.31 -11.33 -10.54
CA LYS A 161 0.63 -10.03 -10.69
C LYS A 161 0.59 -9.29 -9.35
N LEU A 162 0.18 -9.96 -8.28
CA LEU A 162 0.13 -9.37 -6.93
C LEU A 162 1.51 -8.91 -6.45
N LEU A 163 2.57 -9.69 -6.68
CA LEU A 163 3.94 -9.30 -6.38
C LEU A 163 4.38 -8.04 -7.13
N ALA A 164 4.01 -7.92 -8.41
CA ALA A 164 4.30 -6.74 -9.20
C ALA A 164 3.56 -5.51 -8.67
N LEU A 165 2.28 -5.65 -8.30
CA LEU A 165 1.49 -4.58 -7.70
C LEU A 165 2.07 -4.16 -6.35
N CYS A 166 2.42 -5.10 -5.47
CA CYS A 166 3.03 -4.77 -4.18
C CYS A 166 4.35 -4.02 -4.34
N SER A 167 5.26 -4.50 -5.21
CA SER A 167 6.53 -3.81 -5.46
C SER A 167 6.31 -2.39 -5.98
N TYR A 168 5.34 -2.21 -6.89
CA TYR A 168 5.00 -0.90 -7.43
C TYR A 168 4.42 0.03 -6.36
N ILE A 169 3.43 -0.43 -5.58
CA ILE A 169 2.83 0.34 -4.48
C ILE A 169 3.90 0.76 -3.48
N ILE A 170 4.79 -0.15 -3.07
CA ILE A 170 5.87 0.14 -2.14
C ILE A 170 6.76 1.26 -2.69
N GLU A 171 7.22 1.14 -3.93
CA GLU A 171 8.08 2.15 -4.55
C GLU A 171 7.38 3.51 -4.65
N THR A 172 6.13 3.54 -5.09
CA THR A 172 5.34 4.77 -5.22
C THR A 172 5.05 5.41 -3.86
N CYS A 173 4.72 4.61 -2.84
CA CYS A 173 4.57 5.08 -1.46
C CYS A 173 5.86 5.71 -0.94
N LEU A 174 7.00 5.07 -1.16
CA LEU A 174 8.30 5.61 -0.75
C LEU A 174 8.65 6.91 -1.48
N PHE A 175 8.33 7.01 -2.77
CA PHE A 175 8.51 8.25 -3.53
C PHE A 175 7.66 9.39 -2.97
N VAL A 176 6.35 9.15 -2.78
CA VAL A 176 5.41 10.13 -2.24
C VAL A 176 5.85 10.57 -0.84
N LEU A 177 6.23 9.62 0.01
CA LEU A 177 6.73 9.90 1.36
C LEU A 177 7.99 10.76 1.32
N TRP A 178 8.99 10.35 0.54
CA TRP A 178 10.24 11.10 0.40
C TRP A 178 9.99 12.55 -0.03
N ARG A 179 9.15 12.77 -1.04
CA ARG A 179 8.84 14.11 -1.56
C ARG A 179 8.17 15.01 -0.53
N HIS A 180 7.23 14.48 0.26
CA HIS A 180 6.59 15.25 1.31
C HIS A 180 7.55 15.54 2.47
N LEU A 181 8.38 14.57 2.87
CA LEU A 181 9.39 14.80 3.91
C LEU A 181 10.43 15.84 3.49
N GLU A 182 10.85 15.83 2.22
CA GLU A 182 11.75 16.84 1.67
C GLU A 182 11.13 18.24 1.77
N TYR A 183 9.85 18.40 1.41
CA TYR A 183 9.15 19.66 1.60
C TYR A 183 9.04 20.06 3.08
N TYR A 184 8.51 19.19 3.94
CA TYR A 184 8.23 19.55 5.34
C TYR A 184 9.48 19.82 6.16
N LEU A 185 10.56 19.07 5.93
CA LEU A 185 11.75 19.17 6.76
C LEU A 185 12.78 20.18 6.25
N LEU A 186 12.78 20.51 4.95
CA LEU A 186 13.78 21.40 4.35
C LEU A 186 13.23 22.73 3.82
N HIS A 187 11.93 22.82 3.54
CA HIS A 187 11.36 23.96 2.80
C HIS A 187 10.14 24.60 3.47
N CYS A 188 9.43 23.87 4.33
CA CYS A 188 8.28 24.41 5.03
C CYS A 188 8.72 25.43 6.09
N THR A 189 8.29 26.68 5.93
CA THR A 189 8.39 27.71 6.97
C THR A 189 7.18 27.58 7.90
N PRO A 190 7.37 27.16 9.17
CA PRO A 190 6.28 27.03 10.11
C PRO A 190 5.65 28.39 10.39
N THR A 191 4.34 28.43 10.60
CA THR A 191 3.67 29.66 11.04
C THR A 191 3.44 29.60 12.55
N ASP A 192 3.97 30.57 13.29
CA ASP A 192 3.71 30.68 14.73
C ASP A 192 2.26 31.15 14.96
N PRO A 193 1.47 30.50 15.84
CA PRO A 193 0.16 31.02 16.24
C PRO A 193 0.21 32.47 16.75
N LYS A 194 1.34 32.96 17.27
CA LYS A 194 1.49 34.36 17.70
C LYS A 194 1.54 35.37 16.55
N ASP A 195 2.07 35.01 15.39
CA ASP A 195 2.08 35.87 14.19
C ASP A 195 0.70 36.04 13.56
N SER A 196 -0.25 35.17 13.94
CA SER A 196 -1.62 35.21 13.43
C SER A 196 -2.45 36.37 13.99
N LEU A 197 -2.03 36.96 15.12
CA LEU A 197 -2.72 38.08 15.75
C LEU A 197 -2.29 39.45 15.20
N MET A 198 -1.21 39.51 14.40
CA MET A 198 -0.67 40.76 13.84
C MET A 198 -0.95 40.94 12.34
N VAL A 199 -1.51 39.95 11.64
CA VAL A 199 -2.01 40.13 10.26
C VAL A 199 -3.43 40.70 10.29
N GLY A 200 -3.56 41.86 10.93
CA GLY A 200 -4.69 42.75 10.77
C GLY A 200 -4.53 43.57 9.49
N ALA A 201 -5.56 43.55 8.65
CA ALA A 201 -5.86 44.58 7.66
C ALA A 201 -4.72 45.00 6.70
N SER A 202 -4.47 44.22 5.65
CA SER A 202 -3.94 44.79 4.39
C SER A 202 -4.62 44.14 3.18
N PRO A 203 -5.49 44.86 2.45
CA PRO A 203 -6.23 44.30 1.32
C PRO A 203 -5.38 44.02 0.06
N TYR A 204 -4.05 44.17 0.13
CA TYR A 204 -3.15 44.00 -1.01
C TYR A 204 -2.11 42.87 -0.87
N SER A 205 -2.13 42.08 0.21
CA SER A 205 -1.18 40.96 0.43
C SER A 205 -1.65 39.61 -0.15
N GLY A 206 -2.69 39.60 -0.99
CA GLY A 206 -3.29 38.37 -1.53
C GLY A 206 -2.53 37.70 -2.67
N LEU A 207 -1.41 38.28 -3.16
CA LEU A 207 -0.76 37.83 -4.40
C LEU A 207 0.64 37.23 -4.27
N GLN A 208 1.21 37.11 -3.06
CA GLN A 208 2.59 36.60 -2.87
C GLN A 208 2.71 35.28 -2.09
N SER A 209 1.67 34.45 -2.09
CA SER A 209 1.72 33.09 -1.53
C SER A 209 1.11 32.05 -2.48
N SER A 210 1.27 32.25 -3.79
CA SER A 210 0.72 31.35 -4.83
C SER A 210 1.46 30.01 -4.96
N GLY A 211 2.33 29.65 -4.01
CA GLY A 211 3.03 28.35 -3.97
C GLY A 211 2.42 27.32 -3.02
N SER A 212 1.59 27.74 -2.05
CA SER A 212 0.98 26.82 -1.06
C SER A 212 -0.52 26.70 -1.31
N ARG A 213 -0.91 26.11 -2.45
CA ARG A 213 -2.32 25.87 -2.80
C ARG A 213 -2.90 24.64 -2.10
N GLY A 214 -2.85 24.67 -0.78
CA GLY A 214 -3.57 23.72 0.06
C GLY A 214 -2.62 22.91 0.93
N LEU A 215 -2.36 23.41 2.13
CA LEU A 215 -2.62 22.72 3.40
C LEU A 215 -2.60 23.77 4.51
N SER A 216 -3.36 23.51 5.57
CA SER A 216 -3.40 24.28 6.82
C SER A 216 -2.01 24.78 7.27
N ARG A 217 -1.95 25.98 7.86
CA ARG A 217 -0.76 26.54 8.52
C ARG A 217 -0.09 25.45 9.36
N VAL A 218 1.10 24.99 8.94
CA VAL A 218 1.87 23.97 9.65
C VAL A 218 2.62 24.66 10.78
N SER A 219 2.43 24.19 12.01
CA SER A 219 3.14 24.72 13.17
C SER A 219 4.49 24.05 13.34
N GLN A 220 5.41 24.68 14.09
CA GLN A 220 6.68 24.04 14.45
C GLN A 220 6.46 22.74 15.25
N SER A 221 5.42 22.69 16.10
CA SER A 221 5.05 21.49 16.84
C SER A 221 4.65 20.33 15.91
N ASP A 222 3.95 20.60 14.81
CA ASP A 222 3.57 19.55 13.84
C ASP A 222 4.81 18.96 13.17
N LEU A 223 5.79 19.79 12.84
CA LEU A 223 7.06 19.34 12.24
C LEU A 223 7.88 18.49 13.22
N ASP A 224 7.93 18.86 14.49
CA ASP A 224 8.68 18.11 15.49
C ASP A 224 8.01 16.76 15.82
N LEU A 225 6.66 16.72 15.85
CA LEU A 225 5.90 15.46 15.93
C LEU A 225 6.16 14.58 14.70
N LEU A 226 6.09 15.15 13.48
CA LEU A 226 6.38 14.42 12.24
C LEU A 226 7.79 13.80 12.29
N LYS A 227 8.80 14.53 12.74
CA LYS A 227 10.17 14.00 12.90
C LYS A 227 10.20 12.80 13.84
N GLY A 228 9.56 12.93 15.01
CA GLY A 228 9.47 11.85 16.00
C GLY A 228 8.78 10.62 15.43
N ASP A 229 7.61 10.80 14.83
CA ASP A 229 6.82 9.73 14.23
C ASP A 229 7.58 9.03 13.09
N MET A 230 8.26 9.78 12.22
CA MET A 230 9.04 9.19 11.13
C MET A 230 10.28 8.45 11.64
N ALA A 231 10.92 8.95 12.69
CA ALA A 231 12.04 8.24 13.32
C ALA A 231 11.60 6.91 13.94
N ALA A 232 10.39 6.85 14.51
CA ALA A 232 9.82 5.63 15.07
C ALA A 232 9.27 4.69 13.97
N GLY A 233 8.46 5.21 13.06
CA GLY A 233 7.74 4.46 12.03
C GLY A 233 8.62 3.99 10.87
N PHE A 234 9.64 4.77 10.49
CA PHE A 234 10.62 4.40 9.46
C PHE A 234 11.91 3.82 10.05
N GLY A 235 11.77 2.99 11.08
CA GLY A 235 12.88 2.34 11.78
C GLY A 235 13.61 1.26 10.97
N GLU A 236 14.70 0.74 11.53
CA GLU A 236 15.60 -0.22 10.85
C GLU A 236 14.89 -1.53 10.43
N ALA A 237 13.91 -1.98 11.20
CA ALA A 237 13.14 -3.18 10.89
C ALA A 237 12.35 -3.03 9.58
N LEU A 238 11.67 -1.89 9.40
CA LEU A 238 10.95 -1.59 8.16
C LEU A 238 11.92 -1.44 6.98
N GLN A 239 13.03 -0.70 7.18
CA GLN A 239 14.05 -0.53 6.14
C GLN A 239 14.62 -1.87 5.68
N ARG A 240 14.96 -2.77 6.60
CA ARG A 240 15.45 -4.13 6.26
C ARG A 240 14.42 -4.91 5.46
N ARG A 241 13.15 -4.88 5.87
CA ARG A 241 12.06 -5.53 5.12
C ARG A 241 11.91 -4.98 3.70
N LEU A 242 12.00 -3.67 3.52
CA LEU A 242 11.90 -3.04 2.20
C LEU A 242 13.05 -3.44 1.27
N LEU A 243 14.28 -3.50 1.80
CA LEU A 243 15.45 -3.95 1.04
C LEU A 243 15.36 -5.44 0.69
N GLU A 244 14.80 -6.25 1.58
CA GLU A 244 14.56 -7.68 1.30
C GLU A 244 13.50 -7.86 0.20
N VAL A 245 12.43 -7.05 0.19
CA VAL A 245 11.44 -7.02 -0.91
C VAL A 245 12.13 -6.77 -2.26
N GLU A 246 12.97 -5.75 -2.35
CA GLU A 246 13.74 -5.44 -3.56
C GLU A 246 14.69 -6.57 -3.97
N GLY A 247 15.40 -7.16 -3.00
CA GLY A 247 16.28 -8.30 -3.24
C GLY A 247 15.55 -9.51 -3.80
N LEU A 248 14.39 -9.85 -3.23
CA LEU A 248 13.56 -10.97 -3.71
C LEU A 248 12.92 -10.69 -5.07
N TYR A 249 12.45 -9.46 -5.30
CA TYR A 249 11.78 -9.11 -6.55
C TYR A 249 12.75 -9.02 -7.74
N SER A 250 13.94 -8.45 -7.51
CA SER A 250 14.99 -8.29 -8.54
C SER A 250 15.61 -9.62 -9.00
N GLN A 251 15.62 -10.65 -8.15
CA GLN A 251 16.05 -12.01 -8.56
C GLN A 251 15.13 -12.62 -9.63
N VAL A 252 13.86 -12.23 -9.65
CA VAL A 252 12.83 -12.82 -10.52
C VAL A 252 12.57 -11.98 -11.77
N ARG A 253 12.96 -10.69 -11.77
CA ARG A 253 12.66 -9.73 -12.84
C ARG A 253 13.89 -8.89 -13.17
N SER A 254 14.11 -8.65 -14.46
CA SER A 254 15.17 -7.76 -14.97
C SER A 254 14.91 -6.26 -14.75
N ARG A 255 13.83 -5.88 -14.05
CA ARG A 255 13.50 -4.47 -13.80
C ARG A 255 14.17 -4.03 -12.50
N TYR A 256 14.96 -2.96 -12.62
CA TYR A 256 15.46 -2.22 -11.47
C TYR A 256 14.29 -1.52 -10.77
N THR A 257 14.20 -1.67 -9.46
CA THR A 257 13.38 -0.83 -8.59
C THR A 257 14.26 0.26 -7.98
N PHE A 258 13.64 1.27 -7.37
CA PHE A 258 14.36 2.36 -6.70
C PHE A 258 14.19 2.36 -5.19
N ILE A 259 13.75 1.22 -4.62
CA ILE A 259 13.43 1.09 -3.20
C ILE A 259 14.65 1.42 -2.33
N GLN A 260 15.82 0.85 -2.59
CA GLN A 260 17.05 1.10 -1.82
C GLN A 260 17.45 2.58 -1.87
N ALA A 261 17.34 3.20 -3.04
CA ALA A 261 17.66 4.61 -3.21
C ALA A 261 16.70 5.50 -2.40
N LEU A 262 15.40 5.22 -2.44
CA LEU A 262 14.38 5.94 -1.68
C LEU A 262 14.54 5.75 -0.17
N VAL A 263 14.78 4.50 0.28
CA VAL A 263 15.07 4.20 1.70
C VAL A 263 16.28 5.00 2.19
N ARG A 264 17.34 5.09 1.39
CA ARG A 264 18.54 5.89 1.72
C ARG A 264 18.19 7.38 1.83
N ARG A 265 17.41 7.93 0.90
CA ARG A 265 17.01 9.35 0.91
C ARG A 265 16.13 9.69 2.12
N ILE A 266 15.08 8.90 2.38
CA ILE A 266 14.19 9.08 3.53
C ILE A 266 15.00 9.00 4.83
N ARG A 267 15.86 7.98 4.98
CA ARG A 267 16.74 7.88 6.15
C ARG A 267 17.64 9.09 6.31
N GLY A 268 18.16 9.64 5.22
CA GLY A 268 18.97 10.87 5.24
C GLY A 268 18.20 12.04 5.83
N LEU A 269 16.98 12.28 5.35
CA LEU A 269 16.11 13.36 5.85
C LEU A 269 15.78 13.20 7.33
N VAL A 270 15.39 12.00 7.76
CA VAL A 270 15.01 11.72 9.16
C VAL A 270 16.20 11.83 10.12
N ARG A 271 17.44 11.59 9.65
CA ARG A 271 18.66 11.69 10.48
C ARG A 271 19.31 13.07 10.49
N GLN A 272 19.24 13.83 9.39
CA GLN A 272 19.89 15.13 9.25
C GLN A 272 19.29 16.21 10.17
N THR A 273 18.05 16.07 10.59
CA THR A 273 17.36 17.03 11.47
C THR A 273 17.71 16.89 12.96
N LYS A 274 18.80 16.18 13.31
CA LYS A 274 19.31 16.03 14.70
C LYS A 274 20.43 17.02 15.07
N SER A 275 20.71 18.02 14.23
CA SER A 275 21.77 19.01 14.51
C SER A 275 21.25 20.28 15.14
#